data_AF-A0A9X4KVJ1-F1
#
_entry.id   AF-A0A9X4KVJ1-F1
#
_cell.length_a   1.000
_cell.length_b   1.000
_cell.length_c   1.000
_cell.angle_alpha   90.00
_cell.angle_beta   90.00
_cell.angle_gamma   90.00
#
_symmetry.space_group_name_H-M   'P 1'
#
loop_
_entity.id
_entity.type
_entity.pdbx_description
1 polymer ?
#
loop_
_entity_poly.entity_id
_entity_poly.type
_entity_poly.pdbx_seq_one_letter_code
_entity_poly.pdbx_strand_id
1 'polypeptide(L)'
;MKKGLILFMLLCLAAAASAPYAAMAAEPGVNAGVNSGATSYTTPISDTDITLDGNVSYKQQFFQVPAYWKVGQVKVALDYKASPLAQDKLSSVTVSVNGTAVTSFRPVASESARQRMVVEVPVSALIEGTNTLTVQGHIASGDEQVQICTPTYQADKWLQIYKSSGIIVGYTPLPLASAISDFAVRFTGLDTLARQDNAIAVPKDADASELEAAVYALSGLAKSGGAGAKGVPLLAYGIDDGEIAAKKAGRGRRQTRPAPGKSPGADPRCLARRQGGHSAG
;
A
#
# COMPACT_ATOMS: atom_id res chain seq x y z
N MET A 1 -32.16 -47.00 -58.16
CA MET A 1 -33.04 -46.09 -57.39
C MET A 1 -32.53 -46.00 -55.96
N LYS A 2 -31.82 -44.92 -55.60
CA LYS A 2 -31.40 -44.55 -54.23
C LYS A 2 -30.74 -43.16 -54.31
N LYS A 3 -31.57 -42.12 -54.49
CA LYS A 3 -31.18 -40.69 -54.51
C LYS A 3 -32.18 -39.85 -53.70
N GLY A 4 -32.67 -40.39 -52.59
CA GLY A 4 -33.75 -39.78 -51.80
C GLY A 4 -33.52 -39.80 -50.29
N LEU A 5 -32.27 -39.87 -49.83
CA LEU A 5 -31.96 -39.92 -48.39
C LEU A 5 -30.72 -39.09 -48.01
N ILE A 6 -30.37 -38.09 -48.82
CA ILE A 6 -29.28 -37.16 -48.53
C ILE A 6 -29.77 -35.75 -48.89
N LEU A 7 -30.94 -35.35 -48.37
CA LEU A 7 -31.42 -33.98 -48.49
C LEU A 7 -32.49 -33.67 -47.43
N PHE A 8 -32.30 -34.13 -46.19
CA PHE A 8 -33.12 -33.67 -45.06
C PHE A 8 -32.37 -33.69 -43.71
N MET A 9 -31.12 -34.15 -43.70
CA MET A 9 -30.25 -34.18 -42.52
C MET A 9 -29.12 -33.13 -42.64
N LEU A 10 -29.42 -31.97 -43.24
CA LEU A 10 -28.48 -30.85 -43.40
C LEU A 10 -29.16 -29.49 -43.17
N LEU A 11 -30.35 -29.48 -42.56
CA LEU A 11 -31.17 -28.26 -42.35
C LEU A 11 -31.74 -28.13 -40.91
N CYS A 12 -31.09 -28.74 -39.90
CA CYS A 12 -31.45 -28.57 -38.48
C CYS A 12 -30.23 -28.44 -37.55
N LEU A 13 -29.05 -28.14 -38.09
CA LEU A 13 -27.83 -27.88 -37.31
C LEU A 13 -27.35 -26.44 -37.51
N ALA A 14 -28.29 -25.50 -37.49
CA ALA A 14 -28.03 -24.06 -37.65
C ALA A 14 -28.99 -23.24 -36.79
N ALA A 15 -29.08 -23.53 -35.48
CA ALA A 15 -29.79 -22.68 -34.52
C ALA A 15 -29.53 -23.14 -33.07
N ALA A 16 -28.32 -22.91 -32.54
CA ALA A 16 -28.07 -22.71 -31.10
C ALA A 16 -26.56 -22.63 -30.83
N ALA A 17 -26.01 -21.42 -30.78
CA ALA A 17 -24.88 -21.04 -29.91
C ALA A 17 -24.42 -19.60 -30.23
N SER A 18 -25.29 -18.62 -30.05
CA SER A 18 -24.85 -17.23 -29.83
C SER A 18 -24.71 -17.02 -28.32
N ALA A 19 -23.58 -17.45 -27.77
CA ALA A 19 -23.12 -17.01 -26.47
C ALA A 19 -22.04 -15.95 -26.71
N PRO A 20 -22.15 -14.73 -26.15
CA PRO A 20 -21.04 -13.80 -26.17
C PRO A 20 -19.89 -14.41 -25.36
N TYR A 21 -18.77 -14.70 -26.04
CA TYR A 21 -17.48 -14.92 -25.40
C TYR A 21 -17.08 -13.59 -24.74
N ALA A 22 -17.54 -13.37 -23.51
CA ALA A 22 -16.91 -12.43 -22.61
C ALA A 22 -15.52 -13.01 -22.32
N ALA A 23 -14.49 -12.37 -22.87
CA ALA A 23 -13.12 -12.63 -22.49
C ALA A 23 -13.02 -12.41 -20.97
N MET A 24 -12.85 -13.50 -20.22
CA MET A 24 -12.43 -13.44 -18.84
C MET A 24 -10.99 -12.91 -18.82
N ALA A 25 -10.85 -11.59 -18.73
CA ALA A 25 -9.69 -10.99 -18.10
C ALA A 25 -9.79 -11.31 -16.61
N ALA A 26 -9.36 -12.52 -16.23
CA ALA A 26 -9.06 -12.82 -14.85
C ALA A 26 -7.77 -12.07 -14.49
N GLU A 27 -7.91 -10.90 -13.89
CA GLU A 27 -6.84 -10.33 -13.09
C GLU A 27 -6.45 -11.40 -12.05
N PRO A 28 -5.16 -11.68 -11.82
CA PRO A 28 -4.76 -12.58 -10.75
C PRO A 28 -5.06 -11.90 -9.41
N GLY A 29 -6.30 -12.07 -8.95
CA GLY A 29 -6.71 -11.82 -7.59
C GLY A 29 -5.89 -12.72 -6.68
N VAL A 30 -4.96 -12.10 -5.96
CA VAL A 30 -4.27 -12.73 -4.83
C VAL A 30 -5.32 -12.98 -3.75
N ASN A 31 -5.88 -14.18 -3.73
CA ASN A 31 -6.61 -14.70 -2.58
C ASN A 31 -6.18 -16.15 -2.36
N ALA A 32 -5.05 -16.30 -1.67
CA ALA A 32 -4.64 -17.54 -1.03
C ALA A 32 -4.30 -17.23 0.43
N GLY A 33 -5.22 -17.60 1.33
CA GLY A 33 -4.98 -17.70 2.78
C GLY A 33 -4.67 -16.40 3.52
N VAL A 34 -5.67 -15.54 3.70
CA VAL A 34 -5.54 -14.35 4.56
C VAL A 34 -5.60 -14.79 6.03
N ASN A 35 -4.44 -14.76 6.70
CA ASN A 35 -4.41 -14.46 8.13
C ASN A 35 -4.98 -13.05 8.30
N SER A 36 -6.08 -12.89 9.03
CA SER A 36 -6.93 -11.68 9.11
C SER A 36 -6.31 -10.42 9.73
N GLY A 37 -5.00 -10.21 9.59
CA GLY A 37 -4.28 -8.98 9.96
C GLY A 37 -3.00 -8.73 9.16
N ALA A 38 -2.77 -9.46 8.07
CA ALA A 38 -1.60 -9.28 7.20
C ALA A 38 -1.98 -8.39 6.00
N THR A 39 -1.35 -7.22 5.91
CA THR A 39 -1.45 -6.30 4.78
C THR A 39 -0.23 -6.46 3.88
N SER A 40 -0.31 -6.11 2.60
CA SER A 40 0.83 -6.08 1.70
C SER A 40 1.01 -4.72 1.04
N TYR A 41 2.27 -4.32 0.83
CA TYR A 41 2.64 -3.16 0.03
C TYR A 41 3.55 -3.58 -1.12
N THR A 42 3.27 -3.10 -2.33
CA THR A 42 4.02 -3.46 -3.53
C THR A 42 4.80 -2.27 -4.06
N THR A 43 6.11 -2.41 -4.18
CA THR A 43 6.99 -1.44 -4.83
C THR A 43 7.36 -1.96 -6.23
N PRO A 44 7.04 -1.25 -7.33
CA PRO A 44 7.46 -1.66 -8.66
C PRO A 44 8.98 -1.59 -8.80
N ILE A 45 9.57 -2.50 -9.58
CA ILE A 45 11.02 -2.47 -9.90
C ILE A 45 11.34 -1.38 -10.93
N SER A 46 10.37 -1.05 -11.77
CA SER A 46 10.45 -0.01 -12.79
C SER A 46 9.05 0.42 -13.22
N ASP A 47 8.87 1.70 -13.55
CA ASP A 47 7.59 2.24 -14.05
C ASP A 47 7.31 1.82 -15.50
N THR A 48 8.37 1.50 -16.25
CA THR A 48 8.31 1.01 -17.63
C THR A 48 9.05 -0.31 -17.77
N ASP A 49 8.82 -1.01 -18.88
CA ASP A 49 9.68 -2.12 -19.27
C ASP A 49 11.10 -1.59 -19.49
N ILE A 50 12.10 -2.34 -19.05
CA ILE A 50 13.52 -1.98 -19.17
C ILE A 50 14.30 -3.14 -19.78
N THR A 51 15.32 -2.80 -20.56
CA THR A 51 16.28 -3.77 -21.10
C THR A 51 17.63 -3.55 -20.45
N LEU A 52 18.23 -4.64 -19.99
CA LEU A 52 19.58 -4.68 -19.46
C LEU A 52 20.48 -5.34 -20.51
N ASP A 53 21.32 -4.54 -21.17
CA ASP A 53 22.15 -4.97 -22.29
C ASP A 53 23.61 -5.25 -21.85
N GLY A 54 24.25 -6.18 -22.54
CA GLY A 54 25.66 -6.56 -22.33
C GLY A 54 25.86 -7.80 -21.45
N ASN A 55 27.13 -8.22 -21.36
CA ASN A 55 27.55 -9.41 -20.61
C ASN A 55 27.18 -9.39 -19.13
N VAL A 56 27.30 -8.23 -18.48
CA VAL A 56 26.95 -8.03 -17.06
C VAL A 56 26.23 -6.70 -16.96
N SER A 57 24.99 -6.74 -16.50
CA SER A 57 24.11 -5.59 -16.41
C SER A 57 23.21 -5.72 -15.18
N TYR A 58 22.75 -4.60 -14.62
CA TYR A 58 21.94 -4.65 -13.40
C TYR A 58 20.94 -3.51 -13.31
N LYS A 59 19.85 -3.76 -12.57
CA LYS A 59 18.89 -2.76 -12.12
C LYS A 59 18.86 -2.74 -10.59
N GLN A 60 18.97 -1.56 -10.01
CA GLN A 60 18.71 -1.34 -8.60
C GLN A 60 17.36 -0.69 -8.40
N GLN A 61 16.65 -1.13 -7.37
CA GLN A 61 15.41 -0.53 -6.89
C GLN A 61 15.46 -0.39 -5.37
N PHE A 62 15.07 0.78 -4.88
CA PHE A 62 14.91 1.02 -3.45
C PHE A 62 13.47 0.76 -3.02
N PHE A 63 13.29 0.13 -1.87
CA PHE A 63 11.99 -0.09 -1.25
C PHE A 63 12.07 0.19 0.24
N GLN A 64 10.95 0.60 0.83
CA GLN A 64 10.90 1.02 2.23
C GLN A 64 10.25 -0.06 3.10
N VAL A 65 10.81 -0.23 4.28
CA VAL A 65 10.25 -1.02 5.38
C VAL A 65 10.15 -0.10 6.61
N PRO A 66 9.03 0.61 6.80
CA PRO A 66 8.84 1.46 7.95
C PRO A 66 9.01 0.71 9.28
N ALA A 67 9.59 1.38 10.29
CA ALA A 67 9.84 0.77 11.61
C ALA A 67 8.56 0.32 12.34
N TYR A 68 7.39 0.86 11.96
CA TYR A 68 6.10 0.44 12.49
C TYR A 68 5.50 -0.78 11.77
N TRP A 69 6.21 -1.40 10.84
CA TRP A 69 5.79 -2.64 10.18
C TRP A 69 6.46 -3.85 10.83
N LYS A 70 5.66 -4.79 11.32
CA LYS A 70 6.13 -6.14 11.61
C LYS A 70 6.10 -6.95 10.31
N VAL A 71 7.24 -7.05 9.63
CA VAL A 71 7.36 -7.80 8.37
C VAL A 71 7.26 -9.29 8.62
N GLY A 72 6.33 -9.96 7.92
CA GLY A 72 6.16 -11.41 7.97
C GLY A 72 6.75 -12.11 6.74
N GLN A 73 6.73 -11.47 5.57
CA GLN A 73 7.21 -12.05 4.32
C GLN A 73 7.62 -10.94 3.35
N VAL A 74 8.66 -11.21 2.54
CA VAL A 74 8.98 -10.39 1.37
C VAL A 74 9.14 -11.29 0.15
N LYS A 75 8.51 -10.91 -0.96
CA LYS A 75 8.59 -11.59 -2.25
C LYS A 75 9.05 -10.62 -3.33
N VAL A 76 9.95 -11.08 -4.17
CA VAL A 76 10.33 -10.40 -5.40
C VAL A 76 9.69 -11.16 -6.56
N ALA A 77 8.68 -10.56 -7.17
CA ALA A 77 8.05 -11.08 -8.38
C ALA A 77 8.77 -10.44 -9.58
N LEU A 78 9.45 -11.27 -10.36
CA LEU A 78 10.20 -10.84 -11.54
C LEU A 78 9.55 -11.44 -12.78
N ASP A 79 8.97 -10.57 -13.60
CA ASP A 79 8.52 -10.94 -14.94
C ASP A 79 9.60 -10.48 -15.93
N TYR A 80 10.19 -11.42 -16.66
CA TYR A 80 11.37 -11.16 -17.49
C TYR A 80 11.35 -11.91 -18.82
N LYS A 81 12.21 -11.50 -19.74
CA LYS A 81 12.57 -12.24 -20.96
C LYS A 81 14.07 -12.08 -21.20
N ALA A 82 14.77 -13.17 -21.51
CA ALA A 82 16.16 -13.11 -21.92
C ALA A 82 16.26 -13.28 -23.45
N SER A 83 17.43 -12.90 -23.98
CA SER A 83 17.75 -13.15 -25.38
C SER A 83 17.57 -14.63 -25.76
N PRO A 84 16.91 -14.95 -26.88
CA PRO A 84 16.86 -16.32 -27.42
C PRO A 84 18.25 -16.87 -27.75
N LEU A 85 19.26 -16.01 -27.91
CA LEU A 85 20.65 -16.38 -28.17
C LEU A 85 21.46 -16.60 -26.88
N ALA A 86 20.84 -16.44 -25.71
CA ALA A 86 21.49 -16.71 -24.44
C ALA A 86 21.82 -18.19 -24.31
N GLN A 87 23.01 -18.50 -23.78
CA GLN A 87 23.35 -19.87 -23.41
C GLN A 87 22.94 -20.13 -21.97
N ASP A 88 21.93 -20.98 -21.77
CA ASP A 88 21.36 -21.28 -20.45
C ASP A 88 22.41 -21.69 -19.42
N LYS A 89 23.45 -22.45 -19.81
CA LYS A 89 24.49 -22.93 -18.87
C LYS A 89 25.50 -21.86 -18.45
N LEU A 90 25.68 -20.82 -19.28
CA LEU A 90 26.63 -19.73 -19.02
C LEU A 90 25.92 -18.48 -18.50
N SER A 91 24.63 -18.33 -18.76
CA SER A 91 23.84 -17.17 -18.34
C SER A 91 23.26 -17.35 -16.95
N SER A 92 23.16 -16.29 -16.16
CA SER A 92 22.53 -16.31 -14.84
C SER A 92 21.86 -14.97 -14.52
N VAL A 93 20.80 -15.02 -13.73
CA VAL A 93 20.18 -13.84 -13.13
C VAL A 93 20.28 -14.00 -11.62
N THR A 94 20.86 -13.01 -10.97
CA THR A 94 21.06 -12.99 -9.52
C THR A 94 20.22 -11.88 -8.90
N VAL A 95 19.45 -12.23 -7.88
CA VAL A 95 18.68 -11.30 -7.07
C VAL A 95 19.39 -11.14 -5.74
N SER A 96 19.72 -9.90 -5.39
CA SER A 96 20.36 -9.56 -4.11
C SER A 96 19.58 -8.46 -3.39
N VAL A 97 19.62 -8.52 -2.06
CA VAL A 97 18.99 -7.53 -1.17
C VAL A 97 20.07 -7.02 -0.23
N ASN A 98 20.21 -5.70 -0.14
CA ASN A 98 21.22 -5.02 0.69
C ASN A 98 22.64 -5.55 0.44
N GLY A 99 22.96 -5.85 -0.83
CA GLY A 99 24.26 -6.40 -1.24
C GLY A 99 24.46 -7.90 -1.02
N THR A 100 23.51 -8.59 -0.36
CA THR A 100 23.59 -10.04 -0.13
C THR A 100 22.80 -10.78 -1.19
N ALA A 101 23.43 -11.74 -1.88
CA ALA A 101 22.75 -12.58 -2.87
C ALA A 101 21.72 -13.48 -2.18
N VAL A 102 20.47 -13.40 -2.63
CA VAL A 102 19.34 -14.21 -2.12
C VAL A 102 19.19 -15.46 -2.96
N THR A 103 19.21 -15.32 -4.28
CA THR A 103 19.12 -16.45 -5.21
C THR A 103 19.74 -16.11 -6.55
N SER A 104 20.12 -17.16 -7.27
CA SER A 104 20.53 -17.09 -8.67
C SER A 104 19.82 -18.18 -9.46
N PHE A 105 19.34 -17.85 -10.64
CA PHE A 105 18.68 -18.81 -11.54
C PHE A 105 19.17 -18.65 -12.97
N ARG A 106 18.97 -19.70 -13.77
CA ARG A 106 19.28 -19.67 -15.20
C ARG A 106 18.07 -19.07 -15.94
N PRO A 107 18.24 -17.98 -16.70
CA PRO A 107 17.16 -17.49 -17.55
C PRO A 107 16.89 -18.50 -18.66
N VAL A 108 15.63 -18.66 -19.06
CA VAL A 108 15.25 -19.56 -20.15
C VAL A 108 15.50 -18.86 -21.48
N ALA A 109 16.44 -19.38 -22.29
CA ALA A 109 16.65 -18.92 -23.66
C ALA A 109 15.61 -19.55 -24.60
N SER A 110 14.57 -18.77 -24.92
CA SER A 110 13.50 -19.23 -25.80
C SER A 110 12.87 -18.06 -26.56
N GLU A 111 12.45 -18.34 -27.79
CA GLU A 111 11.59 -17.44 -28.57
C GLU A 111 10.23 -17.20 -27.90
N SER A 112 9.82 -18.09 -26.99
CA SER A 112 8.53 -18.08 -26.30
C SER A 112 8.36 -16.91 -25.32
N ALA A 113 7.13 -16.83 -24.79
CA ALA A 113 6.61 -15.75 -23.96
C ALA A 113 7.40 -15.44 -22.68
N ARG A 114 7.15 -14.23 -22.17
CA ARG A 114 7.53 -13.72 -20.84
C ARG A 114 7.54 -14.79 -19.75
N GLN A 115 8.63 -14.86 -19.01
CA GLN A 115 8.84 -15.74 -17.87
C GLN A 115 8.45 -15.00 -16.58
N ARG A 116 8.04 -15.77 -15.56
CA ARG A 116 7.75 -15.25 -14.22
C ARG A 116 8.50 -16.07 -13.18
N MET A 117 9.24 -15.38 -12.33
CA MET A 117 9.95 -15.94 -11.18
C MET A 117 9.46 -15.23 -9.92
N VAL A 118 9.24 -15.99 -8.85
CA VAL A 118 8.93 -15.43 -7.52
C VAL A 118 9.99 -15.90 -6.55
N VAL A 119 10.72 -14.95 -5.97
CA VAL A 119 11.79 -15.20 -5.01
C VAL A 119 11.32 -14.79 -3.63
N GLU A 120 11.41 -15.67 -2.65
CA GLU A 120 11.19 -15.31 -1.25
C GLU A 120 12.49 -14.76 -0.66
N VAL A 121 12.41 -13.57 -0.07
CA VAL A 121 13.55 -12.90 0.58
C VAL A 121 13.49 -13.19 2.08
N PRO A 122 14.57 -13.71 2.68
CA PRO A 122 14.65 -13.91 4.12
C PRO A 122 14.45 -12.58 4.85
N VAL A 123 13.54 -12.55 5.84
CA VAL A 123 13.27 -11.34 6.64
C VAL A 123 14.53 -10.85 7.36
N SER A 124 15.44 -11.77 7.72
CA SER A 124 16.74 -11.45 8.33
C SER A 124 17.70 -10.68 7.43
N ALA A 125 17.46 -10.63 6.12
CA ALA A 125 18.27 -9.85 5.17
C ALA A 125 17.77 -8.39 5.05
N LEU A 126 16.64 -8.05 5.66
CA LEU A 126 16.04 -6.73 5.63
C LEU A 126 16.56 -5.86 6.77
N ILE A 127 16.57 -4.56 6.52
CA ILE A 127 16.80 -3.53 7.53
C ILE A 127 15.55 -2.64 7.66
N GLU A 128 15.36 -2.02 8.82
CA GLU A 128 14.36 -0.98 8.97
C GLU A 128 14.73 0.24 8.10
N GLY A 129 13.74 0.86 7.46
CA GLY A 129 13.90 1.97 6.53
C GLY A 129 14.16 1.52 5.09
N THR A 130 15.13 2.15 4.43
CA THR A 130 15.40 1.93 3.00
C THR A 130 16.20 0.65 2.79
N ASN A 131 15.68 -0.24 1.96
CA ASN A 131 16.36 -1.44 1.48
C ASN A 131 16.66 -1.31 -0.02
N THR A 132 17.68 -2.02 -0.48
CA THR A 132 18.07 -2.04 -1.90
C THR A 132 17.91 -3.43 -2.47
N LEU A 133 17.06 -3.57 -3.48
CA LEU A 133 17.02 -4.73 -4.36
C LEU A 133 17.96 -4.48 -5.54
N THR A 134 18.80 -5.46 -5.88
CA THR A 134 19.54 -5.48 -7.15
C THR A 134 19.21 -6.74 -7.93
N VAL A 135 18.75 -6.58 -9.17
CA VAL A 135 18.60 -7.66 -10.15
C VAL A 135 19.76 -7.54 -11.13
N GLN A 136 20.65 -8.51 -11.13
CA GLN A 136 21.83 -8.55 -11.99
C GLN A 136 21.68 -9.67 -13.02
N GLY A 137 21.79 -9.34 -14.29
CA GLY A 137 21.90 -10.28 -15.39
C GLY A 137 23.36 -10.49 -15.78
N HIS A 138 23.76 -11.75 -15.89
CA HIS A 138 24.94 -12.16 -16.62
C HIS A 138 24.47 -12.97 -17.83
N ILE A 139 24.46 -12.36 -19.02
CA ILE A 139 23.94 -12.98 -20.24
C ILE A 139 25.11 -13.26 -21.16
N ALA A 140 25.32 -14.54 -21.48
CA ALA A 140 26.36 -14.98 -22.40
C ALA A 140 25.72 -15.57 -23.66
N SER A 141 26.28 -15.26 -24.83
CA SER A 141 25.88 -15.77 -26.14
C SER A 141 27.13 -16.25 -26.89
N GLY A 142 27.00 -17.33 -27.65
CA GLY A 142 28.10 -17.88 -28.47
C GLY A 142 29.18 -18.68 -27.71
N ASP A 143 29.88 -19.54 -28.44
CA ASP A 143 31.03 -20.29 -27.93
C ASP A 143 32.19 -19.30 -27.71
N GLU A 144 32.55 -19.04 -26.45
CA GLU A 144 33.62 -18.09 -26.09
C GLU A 144 35.02 -18.51 -26.61
N GLN A 145 35.10 -19.62 -27.35
CA GLN A 145 36.32 -20.26 -27.83
C GLN A 145 36.95 -19.56 -29.06
N VAL A 146 36.28 -18.58 -29.69
CA VAL A 146 36.82 -17.82 -30.83
C VAL A 146 36.93 -16.32 -30.50
N GLN A 147 37.84 -15.99 -29.58
CA GLN A 147 38.12 -14.62 -29.13
C GLN A 147 39.15 -13.88 -30.00
N ILE A 148 38.95 -13.78 -31.31
CA ILE A 148 39.86 -13.00 -32.16
C ILE A 148 39.15 -11.81 -32.82
N CYS A 149 37.81 -11.83 -32.93
CA CYS A 149 37.03 -10.76 -33.55
C CYS A 149 35.62 -10.64 -32.94
N THR A 150 35.50 -10.42 -31.63
CA THR A 150 34.18 -10.16 -31.03
C THR A 150 33.74 -8.73 -31.39
N PRO A 151 32.54 -8.54 -31.96
CA PRO A 151 32.02 -7.19 -32.21
C PRO A 151 31.99 -6.39 -30.91
N THR A 152 32.38 -5.10 -30.98
CA THR A 152 32.30 -4.17 -29.84
C THR A 152 30.86 -3.98 -29.35
N TYR A 153 29.87 -4.34 -30.18
CA TYR A 153 28.44 -4.22 -29.88
C TYR A 153 27.83 -5.61 -29.62
N GLN A 154 27.42 -5.85 -28.36
CA GLN A 154 26.83 -7.11 -27.89
C GLN A 154 25.30 -7.02 -27.78
N ALA A 155 24.63 -6.61 -28.88
CA ALA A 155 23.16 -6.48 -28.92
C ALA A 155 22.41 -7.81 -28.77
N ASP A 156 23.11 -8.93 -28.88
CA ASP A 156 22.56 -10.27 -28.71
C ASP A 156 22.47 -10.70 -27.24
N LYS A 157 23.03 -9.92 -26.31
CA LYS A 157 23.08 -10.22 -24.88
C LYS A 157 22.22 -9.23 -24.12
N TRP A 158 21.00 -9.63 -23.82
CA TRP A 158 20.06 -8.77 -23.12
C TRP A 158 19.12 -9.55 -22.19
N LEU A 159 18.68 -8.85 -21.15
CA LEU A 159 17.63 -9.27 -20.23
C LEU A 159 16.60 -8.15 -20.11
N GLN A 160 15.39 -8.40 -20.59
CA GLN A 160 14.26 -7.50 -20.42
C GLN A 160 13.56 -7.79 -19.09
N ILE A 161 13.37 -6.77 -18.28
CA ILE A 161 12.54 -6.80 -17.05
C ILE A 161 11.29 -5.98 -17.32
N TYR A 162 10.13 -6.59 -17.15
CA TYR A 162 8.87 -5.92 -17.42
C TYR A 162 8.34 -5.14 -16.20
N LYS A 163 7.56 -4.09 -16.44
CA LYS A 163 6.97 -3.19 -15.43
C LYS A 163 6.04 -3.86 -14.41
N SER A 164 5.56 -5.08 -14.69
CA SER A 164 4.77 -5.86 -13.73
C SER A 164 5.62 -6.48 -12.62
N SER A 165 6.95 -6.40 -12.73
CA SER A 165 7.87 -6.88 -11.72
C SER A 165 7.84 -5.96 -10.50
N GLY A 166 7.85 -6.54 -9.30
CA GLY A 166 7.69 -5.77 -8.07
C GLY A 166 8.16 -6.51 -6.82
N ILE A 167 8.40 -5.74 -5.79
CA ILE A 167 8.75 -6.17 -4.43
C ILE A 167 7.47 -6.09 -3.60
N ILE A 168 7.02 -7.23 -3.08
CA ILE A 168 5.81 -7.36 -2.29
C ILE A 168 6.23 -7.59 -0.84
N VAL A 169 5.95 -6.62 0.03
CA VAL A 169 6.23 -6.70 1.46
C VAL A 169 4.92 -7.00 2.18
N GLY A 170 4.82 -8.18 2.80
CA GLY A 170 3.73 -8.57 3.67
C GLY A 170 4.06 -8.21 5.12
N TYR A 171 3.20 -7.43 5.77
CA TYR A 171 3.42 -6.90 7.12
C TYR A 171 2.13 -6.80 7.93
N THR A 172 2.29 -6.72 9.24
CA THR A 172 1.24 -6.31 10.17
C THR A 172 1.67 -5.00 10.84
N PRO A 173 0.85 -3.93 10.79
CA PRO A 173 1.16 -2.69 11.50
C PRO A 173 1.30 -2.94 13.01
N LEU A 174 2.36 -2.41 13.61
CA LEU A 174 2.51 -2.40 15.06
C LEU A 174 1.45 -1.47 15.69
N PRO A 175 1.01 -1.71 16.93
CA PRO A 175 0.14 -0.78 17.65
C PRO A 175 0.72 0.63 17.70
N LEU A 176 -0.14 1.64 17.78
CA LEU A 176 0.28 3.03 17.91
C LEU A 176 1.02 3.22 19.24
N ALA A 177 2.19 3.83 19.20
CA ALA A 177 2.92 4.21 20.39
C ALA A 177 2.27 5.43 21.06
N SER A 178 2.54 5.65 22.34
CA SER A 178 2.02 6.79 23.12
C SER A 178 2.71 8.13 22.80
N ALA A 179 3.27 8.29 21.60
CA ALA A 179 4.03 9.47 21.18
C ALA A 179 3.40 10.12 19.94
N ILE A 180 3.26 11.45 19.96
CA ILE A 180 2.73 12.23 18.82
C ILE A 180 3.58 12.03 17.55
N SER A 181 4.89 11.80 17.71
CA SER A 181 5.79 11.50 16.60
C SER A 181 5.43 10.23 15.84
N ASP A 182 4.89 9.21 16.51
CA ASP A 182 4.47 7.97 15.86
C ASP A 182 3.24 8.20 14.97
N PHE A 183 2.30 9.04 15.44
CA PHE A 183 1.18 9.49 14.61
C PHE A 183 1.68 10.21 13.36
N ALA A 184 2.61 11.17 13.50
CA ALA A 184 3.12 11.95 12.35
C ALA A 184 3.76 11.06 11.28
N VAL A 185 4.59 10.09 11.69
CA VAL A 185 5.26 9.14 10.80
C VAL A 185 4.27 8.22 10.09
N ARG A 186 3.19 7.80 10.76
CA ARG A 186 2.15 6.93 10.15
C ARG A 186 1.15 7.70 9.31
N PHE A 187 0.83 8.94 9.67
CA PHE A 187 -0.05 9.81 8.90
C PHE A 187 0.52 10.08 7.50
N THR A 188 1.84 10.18 7.40
CA THR A 188 2.59 10.32 6.14
C THR A 188 3.17 8.99 5.63
N GLY A 189 2.72 7.88 6.23
CA GLY A 189 3.17 6.55 5.90
C GLY A 189 2.80 6.16 4.48
N LEU A 190 3.68 5.39 3.84
CA LEU A 190 3.53 4.95 2.46
C LEU A 190 2.23 4.15 2.26
N ASP A 191 1.88 3.34 3.25
CA ASP A 191 0.68 2.51 3.22
C ASP A 191 -0.59 3.30 3.53
N THR A 192 -0.53 4.24 4.48
CA THR A 192 -1.62 5.20 4.75
C THR A 192 -1.93 6.03 3.51
N LEU A 193 -0.90 6.56 2.85
CA LEU A 193 -1.05 7.33 1.62
C LEU A 193 -1.60 6.48 0.47
N ALA A 194 -1.12 5.25 0.31
CA ALA A 194 -1.60 4.34 -0.73
C ALA A 194 -3.06 3.92 -0.53
N ARG A 195 -3.49 3.71 0.73
CA ARG A 195 -4.88 3.39 1.07
C ARG A 195 -5.79 4.63 1.20
N GLN A 196 -5.21 5.83 1.23
CA GLN A 196 -5.90 7.09 1.50
C GLN A 196 -6.59 7.10 2.89
N ASP A 197 -5.92 6.52 3.88
CA ASP A 197 -6.37 6.46 5.28
C ASP A 197 -6.01 7.75 6.07
N ASN A 198 -5.67 8.82 5.36
CA ASN A 198 -5.33 10.13 5.92
C ASN A 198 -6.14 11.23 5.24
N ALA A 199 -6.35 12.34 5.95
CA ALA A 199 -7.01 13.52 5.42
C ALA A 199 -6.68 14.76 6.26
N ILE A 200 -6.74 15.92 5.63
CA ILE A 200 -6.87 17.19 6.34
C ILE A 200 -8.36 17.57 6.31
N ALA A 201 -8.97 17.65 7.48
CA ALA A 201 -10.35 18.08 7.63
C ALA A 201 -10.41 19.61 7.79
N VAL A 202 -11.29 20.26 7.03
CA VAL A 202 -11.53 21.71 7.05
C VAL A 202 -13.01 21.95 7.34
N PRO A 203 -13.39 22.92 8.19
CA PRO A 203 -14.79 23.25 8.43
C PRO A 203 -15.59 23.46 7.14
N LYS A 204 -16.86 23.05 7.12
CA LYS A 204 -17.74 23.24 5.95
C LYS A 204 -17.91 24.71 5.58
N ASP A 205 -18.01 25.57 6.58
CA ASP A 205 -18.15 27.03 6.45
C ASP A 205 -16.82 27.75 6.73
N ALA A 206 -15.70 27.14 6.32
CA ALA A 206 -14.37 27.66 6.63
C ALA A 206 -14.13 29.04 6.00
N ASP A 207 -13.52 29.93 6.76
CA ASP A 207 -13.11 31.24 6.26
C ASP A 207 -11.80 31.17 5.45
N ALA A 208 -11.40 32.29 4.85
CA ALA A 208 -10.18 32.36 4.05
C ALA A 208 -8.91 32.00 4.85
N SER A 209 -8.86 32.32 6.14
CA SER A 209 -7.71 32.03 7.00
C SER A 209 -7.61 30.53 7.32
N GLU A 210 -8.74 29.87 7.56
CA GLU A 210 -8.81 28.44 7.78
C GLU A 210 -8.44 27.64 6.53
N LEU A 211 -8.87 28.10 5.35
CA LEU A 211 -8.49 27.48 4.08
C LEU A 211 -7.00 27.68 3.77
N GLU A 212 -6.45 28.88 4.00
CA GLU A 212 -5.02 29.15 3.87
C GLU A 212 -4.18 28.25 4.78
N ALA A 213 -4.59 28.09 6.04
CA ALA A 213 -3.90 27.19 6.98
C ALA A 213 -3.93 25.73 6.52
N ALA A 214 -5.06 25.27 5.98
CA ALA A 214 -5.19 23.92 5.45
C ALA A 214 -4.30 23.68 4.22
N VAL A 215 -4.24 24.66 3.30
CA VAL A 215 -3.35 24.60 2.13
C VAL A 215 -1.88 24.65 2.54
N TYR A 216 -1.54 25.46 3.54
CA TYR A 216 -0.19 25.51 4.09
C TYR A 216 0.22 24.15 4.67
N ALA A 217 -0.64 23.52 5.48
CA ALA A 217 -0.41 22.18 6.01
C ALA A 217 -0.25 21.14 4.88
N LEU A 218 -1.10 21.18 3.85
CA LEU A 218 -1.03 20.29 2.70
C LEU A 218 0.31 20.45 1.94
N SER A 219 0.81 21.69 1.80
CA SER A 219 2.08 21.97 1.14
C SER A 219 3.27 21.31 1.84
N GLY A 220 3.25 21.26 3.19
CA GLY A 220 4.27 20.56 3.98
C GLY A 220 4.23 19.03 3.79
N LEU A 221 3.06 18.49 3.47
CA LEU A 221 2.85 17.05 3.25
C LEU A 221 3.09 16.63 1.81
N ALA A 222 3.15 17.56 0.85
CA ALA A 222 3.31 17.27 -0.57
C ALA A 222 4.56 16.45 -0.89
N LYS A 223 5.62 16.56 -0.07
CA LYS A 223 6.88 15.80 -0.24
C LYS A 223 6.85 14.38 0.36
N SER A 224 5.81 14.04 1.12
CA SER A 224 5.76 12.77 1.86
C SER A 224 5.27 11.57 1.02
N GLY A 225 4.82 11.80 -0.21
CA GLY A 225 4.43 10.75 -1.14
C GLY A 225 5.61 10.15 -1.89
N GLY A 226 5.71 8.82 -1.93
CA GLY A 226 6.55 8.11 -2.89
C GLY A 226 6.05 8.29 -4.33
N ALA A 227 6.83 7.86 -5.32
CA ALA A 227 6.43 7.90 -6.72
C ALA A 227 5.08 7.18 -6.92
N GLY A 228 4.06 7.92 -7.36
CA GLY A 228 2.70 7.40 -7.58
C GLY A 228 1.75 7.45 -6.38
N ALA A 229 2.17 7.96 -5.21
CA ALA A 229 1.28 8.12 -4.07
C ALA A 229 0.23 9.20 -4.35
N LYS A 230 -1.05 8.88 -4.08
CA LYS A 230 -2.12 9.87 -4.01
C LYS A 230 -1.81 10.79 -2.82
N GLY A 231 -1.87 12.10 -3.03
CA GLY A 231 -1.62 13.09 -1.98
C GLY A 231 -2.62 12.98 -0.82
N VAL A 232 -2.39 13.75 0.24
CA VAL A 232 -3.35 13.82 1.36
C VAL A 232 -4.59 14.60 0.92
N PRO A 233 -5.81 14.02 1.00
CA PRO A 233 -7.03 14.71 0.60
C PRO A 233 -7.41 15.81 1.60
N LEU A 234 -8.00 16.90 1.09
CA LEU A 234 -8.72 17.89 1.89
C LEU A 234 -10.20 17.49 1.92
N LEU A 235 -10.77 17.34 3.11
CA LEU A 235 -12.17 16.96 3.32
C LEU A 235 -12.91 18.04 4.08
N ALA A 236 -14.14 18.35 3.68
CA ALA A 236 -15.02 19.18 4.49
C ALA A 236 -15.50 18.38 5.70
N TYR A 237 -15.41 18.95 6.89
CA TYR A 237 -15.91 18.39 8.14
C TYR A 237 -16.89 19.36 8.78
N GLY A 238 -18.11 18.89 9.03
CA GLY A 238 -19.09 19.60 9.83
C GLY A 238 -19.17 18.92 11.18
N ILE A 239 -18.91 19.66 12.26
CA ILE A 239 -19.53 19.32 13.54
C ILE A 239 -20.92 19.93 13.43
N ASP A 240 -21.99 19.13 13.56
CA ASP A 240 -23.33 19.69 13.64
C ASP A 240 -23.34 20.79 14.70
N ASP A 241 -23.81 21.99 14.34
CA ASP A 241 -23.76 23.17 15.22
C ASP A 241 -24.41 22.91 16.59
N GLY A 242 -25.35 21.96 16.65
CA GLY A 242 -25.96 21.47 17.89
C GLY A 242 -24.97 20.81 18.86
N GLU A 243 -23.93 20.13 18.38
CA GLU A 243 -22.93 19.45 19.21
C GLU A 243 -21.85 20.42 19.73
N ILE A 244 -21.45 21.42 18.94
CA ILE A 244 -20.58 22.51 19.40
C ILE A 244 -21.32 23.40 20.40
N ALA A 245 -22.59 23.76 20.14
CA ALA A 245 -23.40 24.54 21.05
C ALA A 245 -23.62 23.81 22.39
N ALA A 246 -23.87 22.50 22.36
CA ALA A 246 -24.00 21.69 23.57
C ALA A 246 -22.68 21.60 24.38
N LYS A 247 -21.53 21.46 23.71
CA LYS A 247 -20.21 21.44 24.38
C LYS A 247 -19.79 22.81 24.91
N LYS A 248 -20.14 23.91 24.22
CA LYS A 248 -19.95 25.29 24.69
C LYS A 248 -20.90 25.63 25.86
N ALA A 249 -22.16 25.19 25.81
CA ALA A 249 -23.13 25.37 26.90
C ALA A 249 -22.79 24.54 28.15
N GLY A 250 -22.20 23.35 27.98
CA GLY A 250 -21.77 22.48 29.09
C GLY A 250 -20.55 22.98 29.86
N ARG A 251 -19.66 23.79 29.23
CA ARG A 251 -18.48 24.38 29.90
C ARG A 251 -18.77 25.70 30.65
N GLY A 252 -20.00 26.23 30.57
CA GLY A 252 -20.40 27.47 31.24
C GLY A 252 -20.89 27.31 32.69
N ARG A 253 -21.25 26.11 33.16
CA ARG A 253 -21.58 25.88 34.58
C ARG A 253 -20.33 25.54 35.38
N ARG A 254 -19.50 26.56 35.62
CA ARG A 254 -18.65 26.57 36.80
C ARG A 254 -19.61 26.56 38.00
N GLN A 255 -19.73 25.43 38.69
CA GLN A 255 -20.32 25.40 40.03
C GLN A 255 -19.54 26.42 40.87
N THR A 256 -20.14 27.58 41.09
CA THR A 256 -19.66 28.55 42.06
C THR A 256 -19.88 27.94 43.43
N ARG A 257 -18.82 27.37 43.97
CA ARG A 257 -18.69 27.01 45.39
C ARG A 257 -18.99 28.28 46.21
N PRO A 258 -20.01 28.33 47.08
CA PRO A 258 -20.24 29.50 47.91
C PRO A 258 -19.15 29.58 48.98
N ALA A 259 -18.47 30.72 49.05
CA ALA A 259 -17.50 31.06 50.09
C ALA A 259 -18.22 31.58 51.36
N PRO A 260 -17.61 31.46 52.55
CA PRO A 260 -18.31 31.58 53.83
C PRO A 260 -18.43 33.04 54.31
N GLY A 261 -19.57 33.36 54.91
CA GLY A 261 -19.67 34.33 56.00
C GLY A 261 -19.89 35.80 55.63
N LYS A 262 -21.17 36.24 55.65
CA LYS A 262 -21.61 37.45 56.37
C LYS A 262 -23.14 37.49 56.43
N SER A 263 -23.68 37.30 57.63
CA SER A 263 -25.10 37.46 57.93
C SER A 263 -25.36 38.90 58.39
N PRO A 264 -26.31 39.65 57.81
CA PRO A 264 -26.87 40.82 58.46
C PRO A 264 -28.33 40.56 58.91
N GLY A 265 -28.59 40.87 60.18
CA GLY A 265 -29.85 41.38 60.72
C GLY A 265 -31.14 40.58 60.48
N ALA A 266 -31.53 39.76 61.45
CA ALA A 266 -32.92 39.35 61.63
C ALA A 266 -33.56 40.20 62.73
N ASP A 267 -34.51 41.05 62.35
CA ASP A 267 -35.44 41.74 63.27
C ASP A 267 -36.61 40.79 63.63
N PRO A 268 -37.16 40.85 64.85
CA PRO A 268 -37.91 39.78 65.47
C PRO A 268 -39.42 39.99 65.28
N ARG A 269 -40.13 38.94 64.89
CA ARG A 269 -41.58 38.77 65.13
C ARG A 269 -41.99 37.35 64.77
N CYS A 270 -41.86 36.43 65.74
CA CYS A 270 -42.66 35.22 65.85
C CYS A 270 -42.42 34.55 67.22
N LEU A 271 -43.00 35.18 68.25
CA LEU A 271 -43.52 34.52 69.46
C LEU A 271 -45.05 34.57 69.25
N ALA A 272 -45.87 33.57 69.49
CA ALA A 272 -45.73 32.33 70.23
C ALA A 272 -46.93 31.41 69.91
N ARG A 273 -46.76 30.09 70.08
CA ARG A 273 -47.68 29.29 70.91
C ARG A 273 -47.07 27.95 71.33
N ARG A 274 -46.68 27.90 72.62
CA ARG A 274 -46.82 26.77 73.58
C ARG A 274 -48.08 25.94 73.28
N GLN A 275 -48.24 24.65 73.57
CA GLN A 275 -47.68 23.66 74.51
C GLN A 275 -48.23 22.31 74.00
N GLY A 276 -47.53 21.18 74.07
CA GLY A 276 -47.35 20.38 75.28
C GLY A 276 -47.17 18.91 74.85
N GLY A 277 -46.34 18.16 75.59
CA GLY A 277 -46.08 16.74 75.34
C GLY A 277 -46.76 15.82 76.36
N HIS A 278 -46.96 14.56 75.96
CA HIS A 278 -47.06 13.33 76.77
C HIS A 278 -47.51 12.22 75.80
N SER A 279 -46.73 11.16 75.57
CA SER A 279 -46.52 9.94 76.38
C SER A 279 -47.55 8.83 76.12
N ALA A 280 -46.99 7.64 75.84
CA ALA A 280 -47.48 6.28 76.05
C ALA A 280 -48.62 5.72 75.16
N GLY A 281 -48.39 4.47 74.72
CA GLY A 281 -49.39 3.56 74.15
C GLY A 281 -48.88 2.80 72.94
#